data_AF-A0AAN4YCD3-F1
#
_entry.id   AF-A0AAN4YCD3-F1
#
_cell.length_a   1.000
_cell.length_b   1.000
_cell.length_c   1.000
_cell.angle_alpha   90.00
_cell.angle_beta   90.00
_cell.angle_gamma   90.00
#
_symmetry.space_group_name_H-M   'P 1'
#
loop_
_entity.id
_entity.type
_entity.pdbx_description
1 polymer ?
#
loop_
_entity_poly.entity_id
_entity_poly.type
_entity_poly.pdbx_seq_one_letter_code
_entity_poly.pdbx_strand_id
1 'polypeptide(L)'
;MVVYDLSLLASLPNSLVPLLPPTGIPSLRPRPLFNIGIHDIPYLSSFAGVSANAQPDASWIACSTDSVLTMKSELFDVLVTLPAPYSKDAAEKVFPKISILPIPTAKHNTPQAVQLKATQRDARRYATLRKGLRQVALSEDGRSGEEDDSDAASTYSSSPIVEPISWTRLAYTSFIWWASAGEKRDGLSEEEEEEHQIQQDTQLLASVEHPTSPPSGSVSRRSLQPSDTSQEPPEIAIVAYFRRMTTQIFVTLSDAIARHDSQNATDEEVEPNDDDHIPYEDDTGDDIEPHVTIGRQPTQEDDDRSPLLQEEVCSSPRNNEESIKITTEDMAEMGLDVWSAADRIFVEELVRCWWDRKAYVDSARIRCCGISIL
;
A
#
# COMPACT_ATOMS: atom_id res chain seq x y z
N MET A 1 -13.91 2.62 -24.86
CA MET A 1 -13.14 3.72 -24.27
C MET A 1 -12.64 3.32 -22.90
N VAL A 2 -13.48 3.25 -21.86
CA VAL A 2 -13.10 2.89 -20.48
C VAL A 2 -12.15 1.69 -20.35
N VAL A 3 -12.43 0.56 -21.03
CA VAL A 3 -11.55 -0.63 -20.98
C VAL A 3 -10.14 -0.35 -21.49
N TYR A 4 -10.01 0.41 -22.58
CA TYR A 4 -8.71 0.76 -23.13
C TYR A 4 -7.95 1.67 -22.18
N ASP A 5 -8.62 2.67 -21.63
CA ASP A 5 -8.03 3.63 -20.70
C ASP A 5 -7.57 2.92 -19.42
N LEU A 6 -8.38 2.03 -18.85
CA LEU A 6 -7.99 1.22 -17.69
C LEU A 6 -6.80 0.30 -18.02
N SER A 7 -6.78 -0.34 -19.19
CA SER A 7 -5.61 -1.15 -19.60
C SER A 7 -4.35 -0.32 -19.77
N LEU A 8 -4.48 0.95 -20.20
CA LEU A 8 -3.35 1.86 -20.34
C LEU A 8 -2.84 2.34 -18.97
N LEU A 9 -3.74 2.68 -18.06
CA LEU A 9 -3.41 3.14 -16.70
C LEU A 9 -2.85 2.01 -15.83
N ALA A 10 -3.34 0.78 -16.01
CA ALA A 10 -2.85 -0.42 -15.31
C ALA A 10 -1.56 -1.01 -15.92
N SER A 11 -1.00 -0.38 -16.96
CA SER A 11 0.25 -0.85 -17.58
C SER A 11 1.47 -0.49 -16.73
N LEU A 12 2.26 -1.47 -16.34
CA LEU A 12 3.51 -1.27 -15.63
C LEU A 12 4.62 -0.78 -16.59
N PRO A 13 5.41 0.24 -16.19
CA PRO A 13 6.60 0.64 -16.94
C PRO A 13 7.66 -0.47 -17.01
N ASN A 14 8.29 -0.64 -18.18
CA ASN A 14 9.40 -1.61 -18.37
C ASN A 14 10.61 -1.33 -17.47
N SER A 15 10.76 -0.09 -16.99
CA SER A 15 11.81 0.28 -16.03
C SER A 15 11.70 -0.45 -14.69
N LEU A 16 10.55 -1.05 -14.38
CA LEU A 16 10.32 -1.83 -13.16
C LEU A 16 10.76 -3.29 -13.29
N VAL A 17 10.98 -3.81 -14.50
CA VAL A 17 11.36 -5.22 -14.72
C VAL A 17 12.61 -5.63 -13.93
N PRO A 18 13.67 -4.79 -13.81
CA PRO A 18 14.84 -5.15 -13.02
C PRO A 18 14.58 -5.29 -11.51
N LEU A 19 13.48 -4.74 -10.99
CA LEU A 19 13.10 -4.80 -9.57
C LEU A 19 12.30 -6.07 -9.24
N LEU A 20 11.85 -6.80 -10.26
CA LEU A 20 11.01 -7.98 -10.13
C LEU A 20 11.83 -9.27 -10.22
N PRO A 21 11.35 -10.38 -9.63
CA PRO A 21 11.99 -11.68 -9.79
C PRO A 21 12.13 -12.06 -11.27
N PRO A 22 13.24 -12.70 -11.69
CA PRO A 22 13.53 -12.97 -13.10
C PRO A 22 12.58 -13.99 -13.75
N THR A 23 11.82 -14.74 -12.95
CA THR A 23 10.90 -15.77 -13.41
C THR A 23 9.54 -15.58 -12.78
N GLY A 24 8.48 -15.86 -13.55
CA GLY A 24 7.12 -15.82 -13.02
C GLY A 24 6.57 -14.40 -12.84
N ILE A 25 6.96 -13.48 -13.73
CA ILE A 25 6.39 -12.14 -13.77
C ILE A 25 5.06 -12.19 -14.54
N PRO A 26 3.94 -11.70 -13.97
CA PRO A 26 2.68 -11.52 -14.68
C PRO A 26 2.84 -10.59 -15.90
N SER A 27 1.86 -10.60 -16.81
CA SER A 27 1.86 -9.62 -17.91
C SER A 27 1.89 -8.18 -17.36
N LEU A 28 2.87 -7.40 -17.81
CA LEU A 28 3.02 -5.98 -17.42
C LEU A 28 1.86 -5.11 -17.91
N ARG A 29 1.07 -5.59 -18.88
CA ARG A 29 -0.09 -4.88 -19.39
C ARG A 29 -1.28 -5.83 -19.55
N PRO A 30 -2.40 -5.58 -18.86
CA PRO A 30 -3.60 -6.36 -19.07
C PRO A 30 -4.18 -6.09 -20.46
N ARG A 31 -4.63 -7.14 -21.13
CA ARG A 31 -5.20 -7.06 -22.48
C ARG A 31 -6.62 -6.46 -22.45
N PRO A 32 -6.92 -5.43 -23.24
CA PRO A 32 -8.29 -4.94 -23.36
C PRO A 32 -9.11 -5.87 -24.25
N LEU A 33 -10.27 -6.30 -23.75
CA LEU A 33 -11.25 -7.12 -24.45
C LEU A 33 -12.56 -6.34 -24.62
N PHE A 34 -13.01 -6.21 -25.87
CA PHE A 34 -14.19 -5.41 -26.20
C PHE A 34 -15.36 -6.29 -26.61
N ASN A 35 -16.56 -5.92 -26.16
CA ASN A 35 -17.81 -6.57 -26.55
C ASN A 35 -17.85 -8.07 -26.23
N ILE A 36 -17.31 -8.45 -25.07
CA ILE A 36 -17.39 -9.84 -24.61
C ILE A 36 -18.84 -10.19 -24.32
N GLY A 37 -19.27 -11.35 -24.80
CA GLY A 37 -20.60 -11.91 -24.56
C GLY A 37 -20.56 -13.35 -24.09
N ILE A 38 -21.75 -13.97 -24.01
CA ILE A 38 -21.92 -15.36 -23.54
C ILE A 38 -21.13 -16.37 -24.38
N HIS A 39 -20.93 -16.09 -25.67
CA HIS A 39 -20.17 -16.97 -26.58
C HIS A 39 -18.67 -17.02 -26.28
N ASP A 40 -18.14 -16.00 -25.58
CA ASP A 40 -16.73 -15.92 -25.22
C ASP A 40 -16.43 -16.65 -23.90
N ILE A 41 -17.45 -17.10 -23.15
CA ILE A 41 -17.27 -17.81 -21.88
C ILE A 41 -16.31 -18.99 -22.00
N PRO A 42 -16.45 -19.91 -22.98
CA PRO A 42 -15.51 -21.04 -23.09
C PRO A 42 -14.05 -20.59 -23.30
N TYR A 43 -13.85 -19.48 -24.02
CA TYR A 43 -12.53 -18.89 -24.21
C TYR A 43 -11.99 -18.28 -22.90
N LEU A 44 -12.81 -17.50 -22.19
CA LEU A 44 -12.41 -16.90 -20.91
C LEU A 44 -12.15 -17.96 -19.83
N SER A 45 -12.96 -19.02 -19.77
CA SER A 45 -12.76 -20.14 -18.86
C SER A 45 -11.45 -20.88 -19.10
N SER A 46 -10.85 -20.78 -20.29
CA SER A 46 -9.55 -21.40 -20.56
C SER A 46 -8.40 -20.76 -19.77
N PHE A 47 -8.60 -19.51 -19.29
CA PHE A 47 -7.65 -18.80 -18.43
C PHE A 47 -7.93 -19.02 -16.93
N ALA A 48 -9.11 -19.53 -16.58
CA ALA A 48 -9.49 -19.71 -15.18
C ALA A 48 -8.62 -20.78 -14.52
N GLY A 49 -7.98 -20.43 -13.39
CA GLY A 49 -7.07 -21.32 -12.67
C GLY A 49 -5.70 -21.53 -13.34
N VAL A 50 -5.44 -20.85 -14.46
CA VAL A 50 -4.11 -20.80 -15.07
C VAL A 50 -3.29 -19.75 -14.32
N SER A 51 -2.09 -20.12 -13.86
CA SER A 51 -1.17 -19.15 -13.27
C SER A 51 -0.88 -18.03 -14.28
N ALA A 52 -0.87 -16.77 -13.82
CA ALA A 52 -0.53 -15.61 -14.63
C ALA A 52 0.83 -15.75 -15.36
N ASN A 53 1.68 -16.65 -14.87
CA ASN A 53 3.03 -16.93 -15.37
C ASN A 53 3.02 -17.90 -16.56
N ALA A 54 1.99 -18.73 -16.69
CA ALA A 54 1.91 -19.78 -17.72
C ALA A 54 1.32 -19.26 -19.03
N GLN A 55 0.46 -18.24 -18.97
CA GLN A 55 -0.12 -17.61 -20.15
C GLN A 55 -0.19 -16.08 -19.97
N PRO A 56 0.61 -15.30 -20.70
CA PRO A 56 0.57 -13.84 -20.61
C PRO A 56 -0.80 -13.25 -21.01
N ASP A 57 -1.57 -13.98 -21.82
CA ASP A 57 -2.91 -13.58 -22.26
C ASP A 57 -4.01 -13.75 -21.18
N ALA A 58 -3.67 -14.35 -20.04
CA ALA A 58 -4.60 -14.59 -18.93
C ALA A 58 -4.94 -13.30 -18.15
N SER A 59 -4.13 -12.24 -18.29
CA SER A 59 -4.43 -10.92 -17.70
C SER A 59 -5.20 -10.05 -18.69
N TRP A 60 -6.44 -9.69 -18.34
CA TRP A 60 -7.31 -8.92 -19.21
C TRP A 60 -8.26 -8.01 -18.45
N ILE A 61 -8.76 -6.98 -19.16
CA ILE A 61 -9.86 -6.11 -18.74
C ILE A 61 -10.91 -6.20 -19.84
N ALA A 62 -12.14 -6.56 -19.50
CA ALA A 62 -13.22 -6.74 -20.45
C ALA A 62 -14.38 -5.79 -20.20
N CYS A 63 -15.12 -5.45 -21.26
CA CYS A 63 -16.48 -4.90 -21.12
C CYS A 63 -17.52 -5.86 -21.71
N SER A 64 -18.67 -5.90 -21.03
CA SER A 64 -19.86 -6.60 -21.51
C SER A 64 -21.12 -5.81 -21.20
N THR A 65 -22.15 -5.97 -22.03
CA THR A 65 -23.52 -5.56 -21.73
C THR A 65 -24.34 -6.71 -21.14
N ASP A 66 -23.81 -7.93 -21.18
CA ASP A 66 -24.51 -9.14 -20.77
C ASP A 66 -24.33 -9.37 -19.27
N SER A 67 -25.43 -9.27 -18.53
CA SER A 67 -25.44 -9.54 -17.08
C SER A 67 -25.20 -11.01 -16.74
N VAL A 68 -25.24 -11.93 -17.71
CA VAL A 68 -24.96 -13.36 -17.49
C VAL A 68 -23.53 -13.57 -17.00
N LEU A 69 -22.57 -12.75 -17.43
CA LEU A 69 -21.19 -12.85 -16.97
C LEU A 69 -21.05 -12.57 -15.47
N THR A 70 -21.93 -11.76 -14.86
CA THR A 70 -21.86 -11.48 -13.42
C THR A 70 -22.17 -12.72 -12.56
N MET A 71 -22.82 -13.72 -13.14
CA MET A 71 -23.12 -15.01 -12.49
C MET A 71 -21.94 -15.99 -12.57
N LYS A 72 -20.86 -15.62 -13.25
CA LYS A 72 -19.68 -16.44 -13.53
C LYS A 72 -18.47 -15.88 -12.79
N SER A 73 -18.54 -15.89 -11.46
CA SER A 73 -17.50 -15.36 -10.57
C SER A 73 -16.13 -16.04 -10.74
N GLU A 74 -16.08 -17.22 -11.35
CA GLU A 74 -14.85 -17.91 -11.69
C GLU A 74 -14.05 -17.26 -12.83
N LEU A 75 -14.66 -16.32 -13.58
CA LEU A 75 -14.03 -15.70 -14.74
C LEU A 75 -13.26 -14.42 -14.41
N PHE A 76 -13.52 -13.76 -13.29
CA PHE A 76 -12.95 -12.45 -12.98
C PHE A 76 -12.74 -12.26 -11.49
N ASP A 77 -11.75 -11.46 -11.13
CA ASP A 77 -11.48 -11.07 -9.74
C ASP A 77 -12.21 -9.78 -9.36
N VAL A 78 -12.42 -8.89 -10.33
CA VAL A 78 -13.02 -7.56 -10.14
C VAL A 78 -14.15 -7.32 -11.12
N LEU A 79 -15.31 -6.91 -10.60
CA LEU A 79 -16.48 -6.48 -11.36
C LEU A 79 -16.70 -4.98 -11.19
N VAL A 80 -16.71 -4.25 -12.32
CA VAL A 80 -17.09 -2.84 -12.35
C VAL A 80 -18.47 -2.71 -12.99
N THR A 81 -19.46 -2.29 -12.21
CA THR A 81 -20.81 -2.00 -12.70
C THR A 81 -20.93 -0.51 -12.99
N LEU A 82 -21.05 -0.17 -14.27
CA LEU A 82 -21.27 1.21 -14.71
C LEU A 82 -22.74 1.62 -14.53
N PRO A 83 -23.02 2.89 -14.18
CA PRO A 83 -24.39 3.40 -14.15
C PRO A 83 -25.05 3.32 -15.53
N ALA A 84 -26.36 3.09 -15.54
CA ALA A 84 -27.11 3.06 -16.78
C ALA A 84 -27.15 4.45 -17.44
N PRO A 85 -27.25 4.58 -18.78
CA PRO A 85 -27.17 5.88 -19.46
C PRO A 85 -28.19 6.93 -18.99
N TYR A 86 -29.36 6.49 -18.52
CA TYR A 86 -30.42 7.35 -18.01
C TYR A 86 -30.14 7.91 -16.60
N SER A 87 -29.11 7.43 -15.90
CA SER A 87 -28.78 7.91 -14.56
C SER A 87 -28.12 9.29 -14.56
N LYS A 88 -27.88 9.88 -15.74
CA LYS A 88 -27.36 11.25 -15.89
C LYS A 88 -28.34 12.29 -15.34
N ASP A 89 -29.63 12.03 -15.49
CA ASP A 89 -30.71 12.94 -15.07
C ASP A 89 -31.33 12.52 -13.73
N ALA A 90 -30.68 11.60 -12.99
CA ALA A 90 -31.16 11.16 -11.69
C ALA A 90 -31.06 12.30 -10.66
N ALA A 91 -32.04 12.37 -9.75
CA ALA A 91 -32.06 13.38 -8.69
C ALA A 91 -30.83 13.32 -7.77
N GLU A 92 -30.28 12.12 -7.59
CA GLU A 92 -29.04 11.87 -6.88
C GLU A 92 -27.99 11.30 -7.84
N LYS A 93 -26.73 11.69 -7.64
CA LYS A 93 -25.61 11.23 -8.47
C LYS A 93 -25.37 9.73 -8.28
N VAL A 94 -25.49 8.96 -9.36
CA VAL A 94 -25.22 7.51 -9.36
C VAL A 94 -23.79 7.25 -9.80
N PHE A 95 -23.02 6.59 -8.94
CA PHE A 95 -21.61 6.26 -9.19
C PHE A 95 -21.43 4.81 -9.66
N PRO A 96 -20.34 4.52 -10.40
CA PRO A 96 -19.92 3.15 -10.65
C PRO A 96 -19.70 2.37 -9.34
N LYS A 97 -20.00 1.08 -9.37
CA LYS A 97 -19.74 0.17 -8.23
C LYS A 97 -18.62 -0.78 -8.59
N ILE A 98 -17.65 -0.90 -7.71
CA ILE A 98 -16.53 -1.84 -7.84
C ILE A 98 -16.74 -2.95 -6.81
N SER A 99 -16.73 -4.18 -7.25
CA SER A 99 -16.88 -5.36 -6.41
C SER A 99 -15.71 -6.30 -6.64
N ILE A 100 -15.00 -6.62 -5.55
CA ILE A 100 -13.89 -7.56 -5.56
C ILE A 100 -14.42 -8.91 -5.06
N LEU A 101 -14.15 -9.97 -5.81
CA LEU A 101 -14.42 -11.32 -5.37
C LEU A 101 -13.24 -11.78 -4.50
N PRO A 102 -13.50 -12.23 -3.26
CA PRO A 102 -12.43 -12.76 -2.43
C PRO A 102 -11.75 -13.93 -3.13
N ILE A 103 -10.42 -13.92 -3.18
CA ILE A 103 -9.63 -15.12 -3.45
C ILE A 103 -10.07 -16.14 -2.38
N PRO A 104 -10.43 -17.39 -2.73
CA PRO A 104 -10.82 -18.40 -1.75
C PRO A 104 -9.61 -18.77 -0.87
N THR A 105 -9.32 -17.93 0.12
CA THR A 105 -8.44 -18.26 1.23
C THR A 105 -9.22 -19.17 2.17
N ALA A 106 -8.56 -20.19 2.70
CA ALA A 106 -9.13 -21.42 3.26
C ALA A 106 -10.06 -21.29 4.49
N LYS A 107 -10.66 -20.11 4.78
CA LYS A 107 -11.40 -19.85 6.02
C LYS A 107 -12.82 -19.29 5.88
N HIS A 108 -13.31 -18.88 4.71
CA HIS A 108 -14.73 -18.49 4.57
C HIS A 108 -15.37 -19.02 3.28
N ASN A 109 -16.35 -19.92 3.46
CA ASN A 109 -16.98 -20.73 2.41
C ASN A 109 -18.13 -20.02 1.65
N THR A 110 -18.14 -18.69 1.65
CA THR A 110 -19.08 -17.91 0.83
C THR A 110 -18.33 -16.74 0.20
N PRO A 111 -18.12 -16.73 -1.13
CA PRO A 111 -17.49 -15.62 -1.83
C PRO A 111 -18.50 -14.47 -1.92
N GLN A 112 -18.75 -13.78 -0.81
CA GLN A 112 -19.52 -12.55 -0.86
C GLN A 112 -18.60 -11.47 -1.45
N ALA A 113 -18.98 -10.96 -2.61
CA ALA A 113 -18.24 -9.87 -3.24
C ALA A 113 -18.20 -8.66 -2.29
N VAL A 114 -17.00 -8.13 -2.04
CA VAL A 114 -16.79 -6.96 -1.19
C VAL A 114 -16.83 -5.73 -2.09
N GLN A 115 -17.67 -4.76 -1.74
CA GLN A 115 -17.69 -3.49 -2.46
C GLN A 115 -16.45 -2.67 -2.10
N LEU A 116 -15.62 -2.35 -3.09
CA LEU A 116 -14.48 -1.45 -2.91
C LEU A 116 -14.96 0.00 -2.93
N LYS A 117 -14.47 0.78 -1.97
CA LYS A 117 -14.66 2.22 -1.86
C LYS A 117 -13.30 2.91 -1.90
N ALA A 118 -13.28 4.18 -2.28
CA ALA A 118 -12.07 4.98 -2.23
C ALA A 118 -11.65 5.20 -0.76
N THR A 119 -10.35 5.15 -0.50
CA THR A 119 -9.82 5.56 0.80
C THR A 119 -9.98 7.08 0.99
N GLN A 120 -9.84 7.56 2.22
CA GLN A 120 -9.83 9.00 2.48
C GLN A 120 -8.66 9.68 1.74
N ARG A 121 -7.49 9.01 1.69
CA ARG A 121 -6.31 9.45 0.93
C ARG A 121 -6.59 9.54 -0.57
N ASP A 122 -7.25 8.54 -1.15
CA ASP A 122 -7.61 8.52 -2.58
C ASP A 122 -8.62 9.61 -2.96
N ALA A 123 -9.59 9.87 -2.10
CA ALA A 123 -10.57 10.94 -2.34
C ALA A 123 -9.89 12.32 -2.40
N ARG A 124 -8.98 12.59 -1.46
CA ARG A 124 -8.15 13.82 -1.45
C ARG A 124 -7.25 13.87 -2.68
N ARG A 125 -6.55 12.78 -2.99
CA ARG A 125 -5.69 12.65 -4.16
C ARG A 125 -6.43 12.95 -5.46
N TYR A 126 -7.63 12.39 -5.63
CA TYR A 126 -8.47 12.63 -6.80
C TYR A 126 -8.84 14.11 -6.94
N ALA A 127 -9.15 14.80 -5.84
CA ALA A 127 -9.43 16.23 -5.87
C ALA A 127 -8.19 17.05 -6.29
N THR A 128 -7.00 16.73 -5.74
CA THR A 128 -5.73 17.33 -6.13
C THR A 128 -5.42 17.09 -7.60
N LEU A 129 -5.54 15.85 -8.07
CA LEU A 129 -5.33 15.45 -9.47
C LEU A 129 -6.27 16.23 -10.40
N ARG A 130 -7.57 16.28 -10.09
CA ARG A 130 -8.56 17.00 -10.90
C ARG A 130 -8.26 18.49 -10.98
N LYS A 131 -7.86 19.12 -9.86
CA LYS A 131 -7.44 20.51 -9.82
C LYS A 131 -6.20 20.74 -10.67
N GLY A 132 -5.21 19.86 -10.59
CA GLY A 132 -3.97 19.93 -11.38
C GLY A 132 -4.21 19.74 -12.88
N LEU A 133 -5.01 18.76 -13.28
CA LEU A 133 -5.35 18.53 -14.70
C LEU A 133 -6.13 19.70 -15.30
N ARG A 134 -7.01 20.36 -14.53
CA ARG A 134 -7.66 21.61 -14.97
C ARG A 134 -6.64 22.71 -15.27
N GLN A 135 -5.55 22.82 -14.51
CA GLN A 135 -4.50 23.81 -14.77
C GLN A 135 -3.70 23.49 -16.03
N VAL A 136 -3.42 22.20 -16.27
CA VAL A 136 -2.78 21.72 -17.51
C VAL A 136 -3.68 22.01 -18.72
N ALA A 137 -4.99 21.83 -18.60
CA ALA A 137 -5.95 22.04 -19.69
C ALA A 137 -6.34 23.52 -19.93
N LEU A 138 -6.52 24.33 -18.88
CA LEU A 138 -6.97 25.73 -18.98
C LEU A 138 -5.89 26.69 -19.51
N SER A 139 -4.65 26.24 -19.61
CA SER A 139 -3.59 27.02 -20.23
C SER A 139 -3.79 27.22 -21.74
N GLU A 140 -4.75 26.51 -22.37
CA GLU A 140 -5.15 26.70 -23.77
C GLU A 140 -6.32 27.68 -23.98
N ASP A 141 -7.13 28.02 -22.96
CA ASP A 141 -8.29 28.91 -23.17
C ASP A 141 -8.64 29.69 -21.88
N GLY A 142 -8.46 31.02 -21.93
CA GLY A 142 -8.67 31.95 -20.82
C GLY A 142 -10.13 32.16 -20.38
N ARG A 143 -10.87 31.07 -20.14
CA ARG A 143 -12.23 31.09 -19.58
C ARG A 143 -12.21 30.49 -18.18
N SER A 144 -12.20 31.38 -17.18
CA SER A 144 -12.50 31.08 -15.79
C SER A 144 -13.96 30.62 -15.66
N GLY A 145 -14.20 29.32 -15.85
CA GLY A 145 -15.41 28.66 -15.37
C GLY A 145 -15.24 28.38 -13.89
N GLU A 146 -15.74 29.28 -13.04
CA GLU A 146 -15.92 29.04 -11.61
C GLU A 146 -17.01 27.97 -11.41
N GLU A 147 -16.65 26.70 -11.59
CA GLU A 147 -17.46 25.59 -11.06
C GLU A 147 -16.96 25.26 -9.66
N ASP A 148 -17.57 25.95 -8.68
CA ASP A 148 -18.05 25.46 -7.37
C ASP A 148 -17.37 24.20 -6.77
N ASP A 149 -16.04 24.17 -6.75
CA ASP A 149 -15.25 23.04 -6.23
C ASP A 149 -14.83 23.22 -4.77
N SER A 150 -15.27 24.32 -4.14
CA SER A 150 -14.89 24.68 -2.76
C SER A 150 -15.55 23.80 -1.69
N ASP A 151 -16.68 23.16 -2.00
CA ASP A 151 -17.50 22.45 -1.01
C ASP A 151 -17.35 20.92 -1.03
N ALA A 152 -16.51 20.35 -1.90
CA ALA A 152 -16.30 18.90 -1.95
C ALA A 152 -15.17 18.39 -1.04
N ALA A 153 -14.27 19.28 -0.58
CA ALA A 153 -13.20 18.91 0.34
C ALA A 153 -13.69 18.82 1.81
N SER A 154 -14.77 19.53 2.13
CA SER A 154 -15.40 19.54 3.45
C SER A 154 -16.30 18.31 3.63
N THR A 155 -15.66 17.21 4.02
CA THR A 155 -16.27 15.97 4.57
C THR A 155 -16.56 14.86 3.54
N TYR A 156 -15.49 14.28 2.97
CA TYR A 156 -15.56 12.98 2.28
C TYR A 156 -16.22 11.86 3.12
N SER A 157 -16.29 12.02 4.44
CA SER A 157 -16.93 11.08 5.38
C SER A 157 -18.41 10.79 5.10
N SER A 158 -19.14 11.69 4.42
CA SER A 158 -20.55 11.49 4.05
C SER A 158 -20.76 10.89 2.66
N SER A 159 -19.69 10.72 1.87
CA SER A 159 -19.78 10.24 0.49
C SER A 159 -20.01 8.73 0.45
N PRO A 160 -20.99 8.22 -0.33
CA PRO A 160 -21.27 6.78 -0.39
C PRO A 160 -20.15 5.96 -1.03
N ILE A 161 -19.25 6.63 -1.78
CA ILE A 161 -18.14 6.02 -2.52
C ILE A 161 -16.79 6.09 -1.79
N VAL A 162 -16.73 6.76 -0.64
CA VAL A 162 -15.52 6.84 0.20
C VAL A 162 -15.75 6.00 1.45
N GLU A 163 -14.70 5.33 1.93
CA GLU A 163 -14.76 4.62 3.21
C GLU A 163 -14.91 5.60 4.38
N PRO A 164 -15.63 5.26 5.46
CA PRO A 164 -15.68 6.11 6.64
C PRO A 164 -14.28 6.22 7.26
N ILE A 165 -14.01 7.34 7.94
CA ILE A 165 -12.76 7.49 8.70
C ILE A 165 -12.63 6.35 9.71
N SER A 166 -11.45 5.72 9.76
CA SER A 166 -11.16 4.67 10.73
C SER A 166 -11.29 5.20 12.15
N TRP A 167 -11.87 4.40 13.05
CA TRP A 167 -12.00 4.76 14.46
C TRP A 167 -10.66 5.03 15.12
N THR A 168 -9.63 4.26 14.78
CA THR A 168 -8.27 4.44 15.33
C THR A 168 -7.71 5.81 14.90
N ARG A 169 -7.93 6.20 13.64
CA ARG A 169 -7.55 7.52 13.13
C ARG A 169 -8.32 8.64 13.81
N LEU A 170 -9.66 8.51 13.91
CA LEU A 170 -10.51 9.51 14.57
C LEU A 170 -10.12 9.68 16.05
N ALA A 171 -9.89 8.57 16.77
CA ALA A 171 -9.48 8.61 18.16
C ALA A 171 -8.11 9.27 18.33
N TYR A 172 -7.16 8.97 17.45
CA TYR A 172 -5.84 9.59 17.44
C TYR A 172 -5.91 11.09 17.17
N THR A 173 -6.52 11.51 16.06
CA THR A 173 -6.60 12.93 15.69
C THR A 173 -7.38 13.71 16.72
N SER A 174 -8.44 13.13 17.27
CA SER A 174 -9.18 13.72 18.39
C SER A 174 -8.28 13.84 19.62
N PHE A 175 -7.58 12.79 20.02
CA PHE A 175 -6.69 12.84 21.19
C PHE A 175 -5.57 13.87 21.00
N ILE A 176 -4.94 13.94 19.83
CA ILE A 176 -3.93 14.94 19.52
C ILE A 176 -4.52 16.33 19.56
N TRP A 177 -5.71 16.56 19.00
CA TRP A 177 -6.41 17.84 19.12
C TRP A 177 -6.68 18.21 20.58
N TRP A 178 -7.20 17.27 21.38
CA TRP A 178 -7.46 17.48 22.81
C TRP A 178 -6.16 17.74 23.60
N ALA A 179 -5.10 17.00 23.31
CA ALA A 179 -3.81 17.10 23.99
C ALA A 179 -3.04 18.38 23.58
N SER A 180 -3.19 18.81 22.33
CA SER A 180 -2.55 20.02 21.78
C SER A 180 -3.38 21.29 21.97
N ALA A 181 -4.63 21.19 22.43
CA ALA A 181 -5.50 22.34 22.69
C ALA A 181 -4.87 23.28 23.74
N GLY A 182 -4.10 24.26 23.27
CA GLY A 182 -3.36 25.23 24.09
C GLY A 182 -1.87 25.36 23.75
N GLU A 183 -1.28 24.45 22.98
CA GLU A 183 0.14 24.45 22.61
C GLU A 183 0.30 24.85 21.13
N LYS A 184 0.81 26.06 20.86
CA LYS A 184 1.22 26.48 19.51
C LYS A 184 2.56 25.83 19.16
N ARG A 185 2.57 24.54 18.83
CA ARG A 185 3.76 23.91 18.25
C ARG A 185 3.63 23.83 16.74
N ASP A 186 4.55 24.51 16.06
CA ASP A 186 4.94 24.19 14.68
C ASP A 186 5.47 22.76 14.68
N GLY A 187 5.00 21.90 13.75
CA GLY A 187 5.75 20.71 13.36
C GLY A 187 5.12 19.33 13.58
N LEU A 188 3.91 19.20 14.15
CA LEU A 188 3.27 17.89 14.43
C LEU A 188 1.74 17.92 14.22
N SER A 189 1.23 18.83 13.40
CA SER A 189 -0.22 18.95 13.16
C SER A 189 -0.68 18.05 12.01
N GLU A 190 -1.92 17.56 12.10
CA GLU A 190 -2.61 16.87 10.99
C GLU A 190 -2.56 17.66 9.67
N GLU A 191 -2.51 18.99 9.78
CA GLU A 191 -2.38 19.91 8.66
C GLU A 191 -1.05 19.75 7.92
N GLU A 192 0.07 19.59 8.62
CA GLU A 192 1.39 19.39 7.99
C GLU A 192 1.49 18.03 7.29
N GLU A 193 0.94 16.97 7.89
CA GLU A 193 0.84 15.66 7.24
C GLU A 193 0.00 15.74 5.95
N GLU A 194 -1.10 16.48 5.99
CA GLU A 194 -1.95 16.70 4.82
C GLU A 194 -1.26 17.56 3.75
N GLU A 195 -0.56 18.62 4.14
CA GLU A 195 0.25 19.44 3.24
C GLU A 195 1.35 18.60 2.57
N HIS A 196 2.03 17.74 3.32
CA HIS A 196 3.05 16.85 2.78
C HIS A 196 2.45 15.86 1.76
N GLN A 197 1.27 15.29 2.05
CA GLN A 197 0.56 14.42 1.11
C GLN A 197 0.14 15.15 -0.17
N ILE A 198 -0.33 16.41 -0.05
CA ILE A 198 -0.69 17.24 -1.20
C ILE A 198 0.55 17.56 -2.04
N GLN A 199 1.68 17.87 -1.41
CA GLN A 199 2.96 18.12 -2.09
C GLN A 199 3.42 16.88 -2.85
N GLN A 200 3.39 15.71 -2.23
CA GLN A 200 3.71 14.42 -2.86
C GLN A 200 2.84 14.17 -4.11
N ASP A 201 1.52 14.34 -3.99
CA ASP A 201 0.59 14.16 -5.11
C ASP A 201 0.82 15.19 -6.23
N THR A 202 1.18 16.42 -5.88
CA THR A 202 1.44 17.47 -6.87
C THR A 202 2.75 17.20 -7.64
N GLN A 203 3.76 16.62 -6.99
CA GLN A 203 5.02 16.23 -7.64
C GLN A 203 4.80 15.14 -8.70
N LEU A 204 3.86 14.22 -8.47
CA LEU A 204 3.47 13.20 -9.45
C LEU A 204 2.96 13.82 -10.77
N LEU A 205 2.37 15.02 -10.73
CA LEU A 205 1.99 15.79 -11.92
C LEU A 205 3.18 16.56 -12.51
N ALA A 206 3.95 17.27 -11.67
CA ALA A 206 4.95 18.24 -12.10
C ALA A 206 6.23 17.64 -12.74
N SER A 207 6.61 16.40 -12.41
CA SER A 207 7.93 15.84 -12.74
C SER A 207 8.20 15.57 -14.25
N VAL A 208 7.41 16.11 -15.19
CA VAL A 208 7.71 16.08 -16.64
C VAL A 208 8.50 17.32 -17.08
N GLU A 209 8.63 18.34 -16.23
CA GLU A 209 9.46 19.49 -16.55
C GLU A 209 10.96 19.12 -16.42
N HIS A 210 11.50 18.65 -17.55
CA HIS A 210 12.93 18.60 -17.94
C HIS A 210 13.68 17.27 -17.73
N PRO A 211 13.97 16.49 -18.80
CA PRO A 211 15.19 15.70 -18.80
C PRO A 211 16.40 16.64 -18.68
N THR A 212 17.03 16.62 -17.50
CA THR A 212 18.44 16.98 -17.22
C THR A 212 19.17 17.81 -18.29
N SER A 213 19.23 19.12 -18.10
CA SER A 213 20.34 19.92 -18.63
C SER A 213 21.56 19.74 -17.70
N PRO A 214 22.77 19.48 -18.22
CA PRO A 214 23.95 19.30 -17.37
C PRO A 214 24.35 20.62 -16.68
N PRO A 215 25.04 20.57 -15.53
CA PRO A 215 25.49 21.78 -14.86
C PRO A 215 26.66 22.36 -15.65
N SER A 216 26.47 23.50 -16.29
CA SER A 216 27.56 24.30 -16.83
C SER A 216 27.39 25.73 -16.36
N GLY A 217 28.26 26.12 -15.44
CA GLY A 217 28.38 27.50 -15.01
C GLY A 217 28.76 28.39 -16.18
N SER A 218 28.11 29.54 -16.30
CA SER A 218 28.73 30.87 -16.53
C SER A 218 27.68 31.90 -16.95
N VAL A 219 27.60 32.94 -16.13
CA VAL A 219 27.38 34.37 -16.42
C VAL A 219 26.41 34.78 -17.55
N SER A 220 25.30 35.39 -17.13
CA SER A 220 24.47 36.41 -17.80
C SER A 220 24.47 36.48 -19.33
N ARG A 221 23.32 36.13 -19.95
CA ARG A 221 22.70 36.94 -21.01
C ARG A 221 21.18 36.86 -20.95
N ARG A 222 20.58 38.03 -20.75
CA ARG A 222 19.17 38.35 -20.96
C ARG A 222 18.85 38.12 -22.45
N SER A 223 18.03 37.13 -22.75
CA SER A 223 17.45 36.91 -24.09
C SER A 223 15.97 36.58 -23.90
N LEU A 224 15.10 37.42 -24.47
CA LEU A 224 13.68 37.15 -24.61
C LEU A 224 13.52 36.02 -25.63
N GLN A 225 13.02 34.88 -25.19
CA GLN A 225 12.50 33.84 -26.07
C GLN A 225 11.30 33.20 -25.37
N PRO A 226 10.07 33.34 -25.89
CA PRO A 226 9.00 32.46 -25.50
C PRO A 226 9.32 31.12 -26.16
N SER A 227 9.94 30.22 -25.43
CA SER A 227 9.97 28.82 -25.85
C SER A 227 8.52 28.33 -25.82
N ASP A 228 7.96 28.03 -26.99
CA ASP A 228 6.77 27.20 -27.15
C ASP A 228 6.98 25.92 -26.33
N THR A 229 6.53 25.94 -25.08
CA THR A 229 6.31 24.72 -24.32
C THR A 229 5.07 24.10 -24.96
N SER A 230 5.29 23.15 -25.87
CA SER A 230 4.25 22.24 -26.32
C SER A 230 3.67 21.58 -25.07
N GLN A 231 2.56 22.13 -24.57
CA GLN A 231 1.91 21.65 -23.36
C GLN A 231 1.51 20.21 -23.61
N GLU A 232 1.82 19.33 -22.65
CA GLU A 232 1.41 17.94 -22.77
C GLU A 232 -0.12 17.88 -22.70
N PRO A 233 -0.78 17.18 -23.64
CA PRO A 233 -2.22 17.00 -23.57
C PRO A 233 -2.60 16.34 -22.23
N PRO A 234 -3.76 16.69 -21.64
CA PRO A 234 -4.15 16.23 -20.30
C PRO A 234 -4.21 14.69 -20.21
N GLU A 235 -4.44 13.99 -21.32
CA GLU A 235 -4.39 12.53 -21.42
C GLU A 235 -2.99 11.95 -21.18
N ILE A 236 -1.94 12.65 -21.59
CA ILE A 236 -0.55 12.22 -21.33
C ILE A 236 -0.21 12.50 -19.86
N ALA A 237 -0.64 13.65 -19.32
CA ALA A 237 -0.42 13.99 -17.92
C ALA A 237 -1.06 12.97 -16.96
N ILE A 238 -2.30 12.53 -17.23
CA ILE A 238 -2.96 11.50 -16.40
C ILE A 238 -2.25 10.15 -16.51
N VAL A 239 -1.82 9.73 -17.70
CA VAL A 239 -1.08 8.46 -17.86
C VAL A 239 0.27 8.53 -17.15
N ALA A 240 0.99 9.65 -17.25
CA ALA A 240 2.26 9.87 -16.57
C ALA A 240 2.08 9.85 -15.05
N TYR A 241 1.03 10.49 -14.54
CA TYR A 241 0.68 10.49 -13.12
C TYR A 241 0.55 9.08 -12.55
N PHE A 242 -0.30 8.25 -13.15
CA PHE A 242 -0.51 6.88 -12.67
C PHE A 242 0.75 6.02 -12.82
N ARG A 243 1.51 6.15 -13.93
CA ARG A 243 2.77 5.43 -14.10
C ARG A 243 3.81 5.78 -13.02
N ARG A 244 3.89 7.04 -12.62
CA ARG A 244 4.78 7.48 -11.54
C ARG A 244 4.33 6.95 -10.19
N MET A 245 3.04 7.04 -9.89
CA MET A 245 2.47 6.46 -8.68
C MET A 245 2.77 4.95 -8.60
N THR A 246 2.52 4.20 -9.68
CA THR A 246 2.89 2.78 -9.74
C THR A 246 4.40 2.57 -9.58
N THR A 247 5.23 3.40 -10.21
CA THR A 247 6.69 3.28 -10.09
C THR A 247 7.14 3.48 -8.64
N GLN A 248 6.62 4.51 -7.98
CA GLN A 248 6.89 4.81 -6.58
C GLN A 248 6.52 3.63 -5.69
N ILE A 249 5.32 3.05 -5.87
CA ILE A 249 4.89 1.85 -5.14
C ILE A 249 5.88 0.69 -5.31
N PHE A 250 6.25 0.37 -6.55
CA PHE A 250 7.13 -0.77 -6.83
C PHE A 250 8.56 -0.56 -6.34
N VAL A 251 9.09 0.67 -6.44
CA VAL A 251 10.43 1.01 -5.93
C VAL A 251 10.46 0.86 -4.42
N THR A 252 9.53 1.49 -3.70
CA THR A 252 9.47 1.39 -2.23
C THR A 252 9.32 -0.06 -1.75
N LEU A 253 8.51 -0.88 -2.43
CA LEU A 253 8.40 -2.30 -2.09
C LEU A 253 9.68 -3.08 -2.38
N SER A 254 10.34 -2.81 -3.51
CA SER A 254 11.62 -3.45 -3.83
C SER A 254 12.70 -3.10 -2.79
N ASP A 255 12.72 -1.88 -2.29
CA ASP A 255 13.63 -1.43 -1.24
C ASP A 255 13.29 -2.08 0.10
N ALA A 256 12.01 -2.19 0.46
CA ALA A 256 11.57 -2.92 1.65
C ALA A 256 11.99 -4.40 1.61
N ILE A 257 11.87 -5.04 0.46
CA ILE A 257 12.29 -6.42 0.22
C ILE A 257 13.82 -6.56 0.33
N ALA A 258 14.58 -5.67 -0.31
CA ALA A 258 16.03 -5.68 -0.25
C ALA A 258 16.55 -5.48 1.19
N ARG A 259 15.91 -4.59 1.97
CA ARG A 259 16.22 -4.42 3.40
C ARG A 259 16.00 -5.71 4.18
N HIS A 260 14.87 -6.37 3.98
CA HIS A 260 14.58 -7.66 4.63
C HIS A 260 15.61 -8.74 4.28
N ASP A 261 15.97 -8.87 3.00
CA ASP A 261 16.93 -9.88 2.54
C ASP A 261 18.34 -9.64 3.08
N SER A 262 18.74 -8.38 3.22
CA SER A 262 20.01 -8.02 3.85
C SER A 262 20.06 -8.35 5.34
N GLN A 263 18.92 -8.24 6.04
CA GLN A 263 18.85 -8.50 7.48
C GLN A 263 18.96 -9.98 7.79
N ASN A 264 18.25 -10.84 7.05
CA ASN A 264 18.29 -12.29 7.22
C ASN A 264 19.66 -12.89 6.91
N ALA A 265 20.42 -12.32 5.96
CA ALA A 265 21.77 -12.80 5.64
C ALA A 265 22.75 -12.70 6.83
N THR A 266 22.55 -11.71 7.71
CA THR A 266 23.41 -11.49 8.90
C THR A 266 23.15 -12.48 10.02
N ASP A 267 21.96 -13.09 10.08
CA ASP A 267 21.57 -14.00 11.16
C ASP A 267 22.00 -15.46 10.89
N GLU A 268 22.33 -15.82 9.64
CA GLU A 268 22.81 -17.17 9.27
C GLU A 268 24.33 -17.37 9.37
N GLU A 269 25.14 -16.31 9.57
CA GLU A 269 26.62 -16.40 9.58
C GLU A 269 27.27 -16.67 10.95
N VAL A 270 26.52 -17.02 12.00
CA VAL A 270 27.09 -17.38 13.31
C VAL A 270 26.84 -18.86 13.64
N GLU A 271 27.54 -19.74 12.93
CA GLU A 271 27.94 -21.03 13.51
C GLU A 271 29.10 -20.73 14.47
N PRO A 272 28.93 -20.84 15.81
CA PRO A 272 30.09 -20.85 16.67
C PRO A 272 30.87 -22.11 16.33
N ASN A 273 32.09 -21.95 15.82
CA ASN A 273 33.05 -23.05 15.77
C ASN A 273 33.28 -23.53 17.22
N ASP A 274 32.54 -24.54 17.64
CA ASP A 274 32.83 -25.35 18.82
C ASP A 274 34.05 -26.23 18.51
N ASP A 275 35.24 -25.63 18.45
CA ASP A 275 36.50 -26.38 18.47
C ASP A 275 37.66 -25.61 19.12
N ASP A 276 37.41 -25.04 20.30
CA ASP A 276 38.48 -24.67 21.25
C ASP A 276 38.31 -25.46 22.55
N HIS A 277 38.57 -26.75 22.46
CA HIS A 277 38.72 -27.64 23.61
C HIS A 277 40.04 -27.28 24.31
N ILE A 278 40.02 -26.32 25.24
CA ILE A 278 41.15 -26.02 26.14
C ILE A 278 41.30 -27.19 27.14
N PRO A 279 42.43 -27.93 27.17
CA PRO A 279 42.66 -28.96 28.16
C PRO A 279 42.99 -28.32 29.52
N TYR A 280 42.22 -28.68 30.55
CA TYR A 280 42.53 -28.40 31.93
C TYR A 280 43.75 -29.22 32.37
N GLU A 281 44.84 -28.55 32.76
CA GLU A 281 45.91 -29.19 33.53
C GLU A 281 45.58 -29.14 35.03
N ASP A 282 45.68 -30.32 35.63
CA ASP A 282 45.55 -30.67 37.04
C ASP A 282 46.78 -30.18 37.81
N ASP A 283 46.58 -29.36 38.84
CA ASP A 283 47.58 -29.20 39.89
C ASP A 283 46.93 -29.33 41.27
N THR A 284 47.32 -30.42 41.92
CA THR A 284 46.93 -30.89 43.25
C THR A 284 47.65 -30.12 44.35
N GLY A 285 46.93 -29.76 45.42
CA GLY A 285 47.56 -29.31 46.67
C GLY A 285 46.58 -28.98 47.79
N ASP A 286 46.21 -30.02 48.55
CA ASP A 286 45.85 -30.07 49.98
C ASP A 286 45.49 -28.76 50.73
N ASP A 287 44.33 -28.71 51.40
CA ASP A 287 44.22 -29.18 52.79
C ASP A 287 42.86 -28.81 53.46
N ILE A 288 42.26 -29.83 54.11
CA ILE A 288 41.47 -29.79 55.37
C ILE A 288 39.96 -29.42 55.32
N GLU A 289 39.13 -30.48 55.34
CA GLU A 289 37.78 -30.60 55.95
C GLU A 289 37.79 -30.32 57.48
N PRO A 290 36.68 -30.10 58.25
CA PRO A 290 35.39 -30.81 58.10
C PRO A 290 34.06 -30.08 58.48
N HIS A 291 32.97 -30.54 57.84
CA HIS A 291 31.74 -31.09 58.42
C HIS A 291 30.97 -30.35 59.55
N VAL A 292 29.71 -29.93 59.30
CA VAL A 292 28.52 -30.24 60.17
C VAL A 292 27.22 -30.14 59.36
N THR A 293 26.54 -31.27 59.20
CA THR A 293 25.10 -31.42 58.91
C THR A 293 24.23 -31.11 60.13
N ILE A 294 23.21 -30.24 60.01
CA ILE A 294 21.98 -30.30 60.82
C ILE A 294 20.79 -29.85 59.96
N GLY A 295 19.80 -30.74 59.78
CA GLY A 295 18.56 -30.46 59.06
C GLY A 295 17.48 -29.83 59.93
N ARG A 296 16.50 -29.19 59.27
CA ARG A 296 15.13 -29.00 59.79
C ARG A 296 14.17 -28.56 58.67
N GLN A 297 13.23 -29.43 58.31
CA GLN A 297 11.89 -29.05 57.81
C GLN A 297 10.92 -29.06 59.02
N PRO A 298 9.66 -28.60 58.94
CA PRO A 298 9.03 -27.59 58.08
C PRO A 298 8.22 -26.56 58.92
N THR A 299 7.90 -25.38 58.39
CA THR A 299 6.67 -24.63 58.78
C THR A 299 6.20 -23.75 57.63
N GLN A 300 4.97 -24.05 57.23
CA GLN A 300 4.06 -23.33 56.36
C GLN A 300 3.65 -21.99 57.00
N GLU A 301 3.68 -20.90 56.22
CA GLU A 301 2.64 -19.84 56.14
C GLU A 301 3.14 -18.66 55.27
N ASP A 302 2.30 -18.33 54.27
CA ASP A 302 2.18 -17.12 53.44
C ASP A 302 3.30 -16.08 53.39
N ASP A 303 3.85 -15.88 52.18
CA ASP A 303 4.00 -14.51 51.66
C ASP A 303 3.90 -14.49 50.13
N ASP A 304 2.80 -13.92 49.65
CA ASP A 304 2.48 -13.63 48.26
C ASP A 304 3.45 -12.58 47.69
N ARG A 305 4.58 -13.01 47.13
CA ARG A 305 5.40 -12.19 46.23
C ARG A 305 6.01 -13.00 45.09
N SER A 306 5.14 -13.63 44.32
CA SER A 306 5.46 -13.99 42.93
C SER A 306 5.16 -12.77 42.03
N PRO A 307 6.07 -12.34 41.13
CA PRO A 307 5.76 -11.25 40.21
C PRO A 307 4.58 -11.66 39.32
N LEU A 308 3.48 -10.89 39.37
CA LEU A 308 2.24 -11.09 38.58
C LEU A 308 2.37 -10.73 37.10
N LEU A 309 3.59 -10.52 36.62
CA LEU A 309 3.88 -10.40 35.20
C LEU A 309 4.95 -11.43 34.91
N GLN A 310 4.48 -12.66 34.71
CA GLN A 310 5.15 -13.54 33.76
C GLN A 310 5.23 -12.71 32.48
N GLU A 311 6.45 -12.29 32.13
CA GLU A 311 6.75 -11.88 30.76
C GLU A 311 6.16 -13.00 29.91
N GLU A 312 4.98 -12.76 29.34
CA GLU A 312 4.64 -13.38 28.09
C GLU A 312 5.75 -12.89 27.17
N VAL A 313 6.82 -13.69 27.11
CA VAL A 313 7.59 -13.86 25.91
C VAL A 313 6.52 -14.10 24.88
N CYS A 314 6.14 -13.01 24.21
CA CYS A 314 5.23 -13.02 23.10
C CYS A 314 5.81 -14.12 22.24
N SER A 315 5.10 -15.24 22.17
CA SER A 315 5.53 -16.36 21.37
C SER A 315 5.44 -15.82 19.97
N SER A 316 6.55 -15.24 19.50
CA SER A 316 6.75 -14.88 18.12
C SER A 316 6.32 -16.12 17.37
N PRO A 317 5.25 -16.07 16.56
CA PRO A 317 4.97 -17.20 15.73
C PRO A 317 6.22 -17.31 14.86
N ARG A 318 7.00 -18.39 15.01
CA ARG A 318 8.15 -18.75 14.17
C ARG A 318 7.80 -18.88 12.67
N ASN A 319 6.62 -18.41 12.27
CA ASN A 319 6.12 -18.23 10.91
C ASN A 319 6.27 -16.79 10.40
N ASN A 320 6.63 -15.81 11.25
CA ASN A 320 6.83 -14.41 10.85
C ASN A 320 8.26 -14.08 10.41
N GLU A 321 9.21 -14.99 10.59
CA GLU A 321 10.62 -14.78 10.17
C GLU A 321 10.77 -14.79 8.64
N GLU A 322 9.76 -15.29 7.91
CA GLU A 322 9.76 -15.33 6.44
C GLU A 322 8.93 -14.19 5.82
N SER A 323 8.11 -13.47 6.59
CA SER A 323 7.22 -12.43 6.05
C SER A 323 7.88 -11.05 6.05
N ILE A 324 7.90 -10.42 4.88
CA ILE A 324 8.47 -9.08 4.70
C ILE A 324 7.67 -8.07 5.51
N LYS A 325 8.35 -7.35 6.40
CA LYS A 325 7.77 -6.23 7.14
C LYS A 325 7.68 -5.00 6.24
N ILE A 326 6.48 -4.48 6.01
CA ILE A 326 6.25 -3.16 5.42
C ILE A 326 5.91 -2.17 6.54
N THR A 327 6.70 -1.11 6.67
CA THR A 327 6.55 -0.12 7.72
C THR A 327 5.50 0.94 7.38
N THR A 328 5.09 1.72 8.38
CA THR A 328 4.18 2.87 8.16
C THR A 328 4.84 3.96 7.30
N GLU A 329 6.17 4.09 7.36
CA GLU A 329 6.93 4.99 6.50
C GLU A 329 6.86 4.53 5.04
N ASP A 330 7.04 3.22 4.78
CA ASP A 330 6.90 2.66 3.44
C ASP A 330 5.49 2.89 2.89
N MET A 331 4.45 2.74 3.71
CA MET A 331 3.07 3.05 3.32
C MET A 331 2.90 4.53 2.93
N ALA A 332 3.44 5.45 3.71
CA ALA A 332 3.40 6.88 3.43
C ALA A 332 4.22 7.26 2.19
N GLU A 333 5.39 6.65 2.02
CA GLU A 333 6.25 6.81 0.85
C GLU A 333 5.57 6.28 -0.41
N MET A 334 4.84 5.17 -0.35
CA MET A 334 3.99 4.71 -1.45
C MET A 334 2.77 5.61 -1.71
N GLY A 335 2.50 6.56 -0.81
CA GLY A 335 1.34 7.44 -0.84
C GLY A 335 0.04 6.76 -0.37
N LEU A 336 0.10 5.60 0.27
CA LEU A 336 -1.08 4.86 0.72
C LEU A 336 -1.59 5.33 2.09
N ASP A 337 -2.85 5.04 2.41
CA ASP A 337 -3.43 5.35 3.72
C ASP A 337 -3.04 4.30 4.76
N VAL A 338 -2.16 4.69 5.69
CA VAL A 338 -1.67 3.84 6.79
C VAL A 338 -2.81 3.32 7.68
N TRP A 339 -3.93 4.02 7.73
CA TRP A 339 -5.09 3.66 8.55
C TRP A 339 -6.10 2.77 7.81
N SER A 340 -6.01 2.66 6.48
CA SER A 340 -6.95 1.89 5.68
C SER A 340 -6.66 0.40 5.76
N ALA A 341 -7.70 -0.42 5.95
CA ALA A 341 -7.58 -1.87 5.85
C ALA A 341 -7.44 -2.32 4.40
N ALA A 342 -8.07 -1.60 3.46
CA ALA A 342 -8.01 -1.93 2.04
C ALA A 342 -6.58 -1.75 1.49
N ASP A 343 -5.91 -0.65 1.83
CA ASP A 343 -4.53 -0.39 1.37
C ASP A 343 -3.52 -1.40 1.95
N ARG A 344 -3.75 -1.86 3.19
CA ARG A 344 -2.93 -2.94 3.79
C ARG A 344 -3.06 -4.24 3.02
N ILE A 345 -4.29 -4.68 2.76
CA ILE A 345 -4.56 -5.89 1.98
C ILE A 345 -4.01 -5.75 0.56
N PHE A 346 -4.16 -4.56 -0.05
CA PHE A 346 -3.62 -4.25 -1.37
C PHE A 346 -2.11 -4.47 -1.42
N VAL A 347 -1.35 -3.94 -0.45
CA VAL A 347 0.11 -4.10 -0.41
C VAL A 347 0.52 -5.55 -0.20
N GLU A 348 -0.14 -6.27 0.72
CA GLU A 348 0.16 -7.67 0.98
C GLU A 348 -0.08 -8.54 -0.27
N GLU A 349 -1.21 -8.36 -0.96
CA GLU A 349 -1.50 -9.06 -2.21
C GLU A 349 -0.60 -8.61 -3.37
N LEU A 350 -0.18 -7.34 -3.40
CA LEU A 350 0.74 -6.83 -4.42
C LEU A 350 2.11 -7.50 -4.30
N VAL A 351 2.67 -7.59 -3.08
CA VAL A 351 3.93 -8.31 -2.84
C VAL A 351 3.78 -9.79 -3.18
N ARG A 352 2.66 -10.40 -2.78
CA ARG A 352 2.36 -11.80 -3.09
C ARG A 352 2.26 -12.06 -4.60
N CYS A 353 1.66 -11.14 -5.35
CA CYS A 353 1.44 -11.30 -6.79
C CYS A 353 2.73 -11.09 -7.61
N TRP A 354 3.55 -10.10 -7.25
CA TRP A 354 4.69 -9.68 -8.06
C TRP A 354 6.04 -10.25 -7.59
N TRP A 355 6.18 -10.58 -6.30
CA TRP A 355 7.39 -11.16 -5.74
C TRP A 355 7.22 -12.62 -5.28
N ASP A 356 6.00 -13.16 -5.27
CA ASP A 356 5.67 -14.50 -4.71
C ASP A 356 6.12 -14.66 -3.26
N ARG A 357 6.06 -13.57 -2.49
CA ARG A 357 6.46 -13.52 -1.08
C ARG A 357 5.30 -13.10 -0.20
N LYS A 358 5.35 -13.54 1.06
CA LYS A 358 4.42 -13.05 2.08
C LYS A 358 4.94 -11.74 2.63
N ALA A 359 4.07 -10.76 2.77
CA ALA A 359 4.35 -9.52 3.47
C ALA A 359 3.32 -9.33 4.58
N TYR A 360 3.67 -8.51 5.57
CA TYR A 360 2.72 -7.96 6.52
C TYR A 360 2.96 -6.46 6.64
N VAL A 361 1.87 -5.69 6.69
CA VAL A 361 1.96 -4.25 6.94
C VAL A 361 1.89 -3.99 8.44
N ASP A 362 2.89 -3.27 8.97
CA ASP A 362 2.87 -2.81 10.35
C ASP A 362 1.71 -1.81 10.50
N SER A 363 0.65 -2.24 11.18
CA SER A 363 -0.46 -1.37 11.53
C SER A 363 0.07 -0.15 12.27
N ALA A 364 -0.46 1.06 11.99
CA ALA A 364 -0.23 2.22 12.84
C ALA A 364 -0.73 1.94 14.27
N ARG A 365 0.12 1.33 15.09
CA ARG A 365 -0.15 1.05 16.49
C ARG A 365 0.16 2.32 17.26
N ILE A 366 -0.86 2.89 17.87
CA ILE A 366 -0.67 4.00 18.79
C ILE A 366 -0.13 3.39 20.08
N ARG A 367 1.16 3.60 20.37
CA ARG A 367 1.73 3.32 21.69
C ARG A 367 1.60 4.55 22.57
N CYS A 368 0.67 4.51 23.51
CA CYS A 368 0.57 5.51 24.57
C CYS A 368 0.98 4.86 25.89
N CYS A 369 2.05 5.36 26.53
CA CYS A 369 2.50 4.91 27.85
C CYS A 369 2.69 3.38 28.01
N GLY A 370 3.23 2.71 26.98
CA GLY A 370 3.47 1.26 26.99
C GLY A 370 2.26 0.39 26.58
N ILE A 371 1.09 0.99 26.36
CA ILE A 371 -0.11 0.30 25.90
C ILE A 371 -0.25 0.49 24.39
N SER A 372 -0.40 -0.63 23.66
CA SER A 372 -0.68 -0.62 22.23
C SER A 372 -2.18 -0.59 22.02
N ILE A 373 -2.71 0.47 21.40
CA ILE A 373 -4.12 0.55 21.00
C ILE A 373 -4.21 0.13 19.52
N LEU A 374 -5.04 -0.88 19.25
CA LEU A 374 -5.35 -1.43 17.92
C LEU A 374 -6.59 -0.73 17.34
#